data_AF-A0A536NJI4-F1
#
_entry.id   AF-A0A536NJI4-F1
#
_cell.length_a   1.000
_cell.length_b   1.000
_cell.length_c   1.000
_cell.angle_alpha   90.00
_cell.angle_beta   90.00
_cell.angle_gamma   90.00
#
_symmetry.space_group_name_H-M   'P 1'
#
loop_
_entity.id
_entity.type
_entity.pdbx_description
1 polymer ?
#
loop_
_entity_poly.entity_id
_entity_poly.type
_entity_poly.pdbx_seq_one_letter_code
_entity_poly.pdbx_strand_id
1 'polypeptide(L)'
;MTSVAASPPGTEMAADSPGRAWRAVVEGMSFIVLEQPELWLPALAGFLVRGGLLLFALPVVVLPSAVGLGNFVGPTSVTAAGPSGGLLALFIAVLATAIAWLGAAAVIGSVIDRMLVLRHVELLGGQLSPPNRRGAAATLGELVSIRLLLLVPVGVAVGWAGQRLVEVGYQELILPTNLDTPLLVRVIGRGADGLLVLAAVWLACETLGAIAVRQSLMTGASVPRALAAAAGHLVRHPLSTAATALLGLAASAAFLLPAVLGMSAAWNALRTALVDGLDASLVVLALTLFLAVWMAGLVLAGLLAAWRSAIWTGEMVRFGIARSGDRSTAHEAGKL
;
A
#
# COMPACT_ATOMS: atom_id res chain seq x y z
N MET A 1 -63.51 5.71 -8.74
CA MET A 1 -62.90 4.44 -8.26
C MET A 1 -61.41 4.66 -8.13
N THR A 2 -60.88 4.24 -7.00
CA THR A 2 -59.64 4.65 -6.30
C THR A 2 -58.36 4.75 -7.14
N SER A 3 -57.80 5.95 -7.18
CA SER A 3 -56.41 6.23 -7.53
C SER A 3 -55.50 5.70 -6.42
N VAL A 4 -54.70 4.67 -6.71
CA VAL A 4 -53.61 4.20 -5.85
C VAL A 4 -52.42 5.10 -6.15
N ALA A 5 -52.22 6.12 -5.31
CA ALA A 5 -51.00 6.90 -5.30
C ALA A 5 -49.85 5.99 -4.85
N ALA A 6 -48.93 5.66 -5.76
CA ALA A 6 -47.66 5.05 -5.40
C ALA A 6 -46.85 6.05 -4.58
N SER A 7 -46.67 5.76 -3.29
CA SER A 7 -45.76 6.50 -2.43
C SER A 7 -44.34 6.47 -3.02
N PRO A 8 -43.59 7.59 -2.99
CA PRO A 8 -42.21 7.59 -3.43
C PRO A 8 -41.35 6.69 -2.52
N PRO A 9 -40.37 5.94 -3.07
CA PRO A 9 -39.52 5.01 -2.32
C PRO A 9 -38.44 5.78 -1.52
N GLY A 10 -38.85 6.69 -0.64
CA GLY A 10 -37.97 7.72 -0.07
C GLY A 10 -37.84 7.77 1.46
N THR A 11 -38.55 6.96 2.23
CA THR A 11 -38.71 7.23 3.69
C THR A 11 -38.54 6.03 4.63
N GLU A 12 -37.89 4.94 4.19
CA GLU A 12 -37.52 3.82 5.07
C GLU A 12 -36.03 3.47 5.10
N MET A 13 -35.13 4.42 4.77
CA MET A 13 -33.70 4.29 5.10
C MET A 13 -33.42 4.72 6.56
N ALA A 14 -34.39 4.48 7.44
CA ALA A 14 -34.31 4.76 8.85
C ALA A 14 -33.28 3.83 9.52
N ALA A 15 -32.20 4.45 10.01
CA ALA A 15 -31.23 3.90 10.95
C ALA A 15 -30.60 2.55 10.54
N ASP A 16 -29.95 2.52 9.37
CA ASP A 16 -29.00 1.46 9.13
C ASP A 16 -27.85 1.54 10.14
N SER A 17 -27.62 0.44 10.85
CA SER A 17 -26.51 0.40 11.80
C SER A 17 -25.20 0.68 11.06
N PRO A 18 -24.25 1.43 11.65
CA PRO A 18 -23.01 1.83 10.98
C PRO A 18 -22.26 0.68 10.30
N GLY A 19 -22.41 -0.55 10.85
CA GLY A 19 -21.85 -1.77 10.29
C GLY A 19 -22.53 -2.24 9.00
N ARG A 20 -23.87 -2.14 8.87
CA ARG A 20 -24.58 -2.51 7.63
C ARG A 20 -24.20 -1.57 6.49
N ALA A 21 -24.11 -0.27 6.77
CA ALA A 21 -23.67 0.72 5.79
C ALA A 21 -22.22 0.47 5.32
N TRP A 22 -21.31 0.05 6.22
CA TRP A 22 -19.93 -0.28 5.85
C TRP A 22 -19.86 -1.54 4.97
N ARG A 23 -20.62 -2.58 5.32
CA ARG A 23 -20.69 -3.82 4.52
C ARG A 23 -21.22 -3.56 3.12
N ALA A 24 -22.30 -2.77 2.99
CA ALA A 24 -22.85 -2.39 1.69
C ALA A 24 -21.81 -1.68 0.80
N VAL A 25 -20.96 -0.82 1.38
CA VAL A 25 -19.84 -0.19 0.64
C VAL A 25 -18.82 -1.22 0.17
N VAL A 26 -18.40 -2.14 1.05
CA VAL A 26 -17.43 -3.18 0.69
C VAL A 26 -17.98 -4.09 -0.40
N GLU A 27 -19.23 -4.53 -0.29
CA GLU A 27 -19.90 -5.39 -1.26
C GLU A 27 -20.05 -4.66 -2.61
N GLY A 28 -20.62 -3.44 -2.62
CA GLY A 28 -20.79 -2.65 -3.83
C GLY A 28 -19.46 -2.36 -4.55
N MET A 29 -18.42 -2.00 -3.80
CA MET A 29 -17.08 -1.78 -4.36
C MET A 29 -16.44 -3.05 -4.91
N SER A 30 -16.76 -4.21 -4.33
CA SER A 30 -16.27 -5.50 -4.83
C SER A 30 -16.88 -5.81 -6.20
N PHE A 31 -18.19 -5.59 -6.36
CA PHE A 31 -18.85 -5.76 -7.67
C PHE A 31 -18.27 -4.81 -8.72
N ILE A 32 -18.14 -3.51 -8.39
CA ILE A 32 -17.58 -2.51 -9.31
C ILE A 32 -16.19 -2.92 -9.83
N VAL A 33 -15.33 -3.45 -8.95
CA VAL A 33 -13.95 -3.83 -9.33
C VAL A 33 -13.92 -5.08 -10.21
N LEU A 34 -14.85 -6.01 -10.02
CA LEU A 34 -14.98 -7.21 -10.86
C LEU A 34 -15.59 -6.88 -12.23
N GLU A 35 -16.50 -5.91 -12.29
CA GLU A 35 -17.10 -5.43 -13.54
C GLU A 35 -16.17 -4.52 -14.36
N GLN A 36 -15.06 -4.05 -13.79
CA GLN A 36 -14.11 -3.13 -14.42
C GLN A 36 -12.68 -3.68 -14.39
N PRO A 37 -12.39 -4.79 -15.10
CA PRO A 37 -11.06 -5.42 -15.12
C PRO A 37 -9.96 -4.50 -15.67
N GLU A 38 -10.32 -3.48 -16.46
CA GLU A 38 -9.38 -2.46 -16.95
C GLU A 38 -8.70 -1.66 -15.83
N LEU A 39 -9.27 -1.66 -14.61
CA LEU A 39 -8.68 -0.98 -13.45
C LEU A 39 -7.58 -1.80 -12.76
N TRP A 40 -7.47 -3.10 -13.06
CA TRP A 40 -6.50 -3.98 -12.42
C TRP A 40 -5.07 -3.65 -12.84
N LEU A 41 -4.85 -3.41 -14.14
CA LEU A 41 -3.52 -3.09 -14.67
C LEU A 41 -2.94 -1.77 -14.11
N PRO A 42 -3.66 -0.64 -14.10
CA PRO A 42 -3.14 0.57 -13.48
C PRO A 42 -2.98 0.42 -11.96
N ALA A 43 -3.87 -0.30 -11.28
CA ALA A 43 -3.70 -0.58 -9.85
C ALA A 43 -2.46 -1.44 -9.58
N LEU A 44 -2.18 -2.44 -10.43
CA LEU A 44 -0.96 -3.22 -10.41
C LEU A 44 0.27 -2.33 -10.58
N ALA A 45 0.28 -1.42 -11.56
CA ALA A 45 1.38 -0.48 -11.76
C ALA A 45 1.61 0.37 -10.49
N GLY A 46 0.54 0.84 -9.85
CA GLY A 46 0.62 1.58 -8.59
C GLY A 46 1.17 0.75 -7.44
N PHE A 47 0.77 -0.52 -7.36
CA PHE A 47 1.27 -1.47 -6.38
C PHE A 47 2.77 -1.76 -6.57
N LEU A 48 3.19 -2.09 -7.80
CA LEU A 48 4.57 -2.44 -8.12
C LEU A 48 5.53 -1.30 -7.80
N VAL A 49 5.18 -0.08 -8.21
CA VAL A 49 5.98 1.12 -8.00
C VAL A 49 6.12 1.48 -6.52
N ARG A 50 5.11 1.18 -5.68
CA ARG A 50 5.15 1.40 -4.22
C ARG A 50 5.87 0.30 -3.43
N GLY A 51 6.67 -0.52 -4.11
CA GLY A 51 7.44 -1.59 -3.48
C GLY A 51 6.80 -2.97 -3.60
N GLY A 52 5.63 -3.09 -4.23
CA GLY A 52 5.06 -4.38 -4.60
C GLY A 52 5.99 -5.22 -5.48
N LEU A 53 6.86 -4.56 -6.26
CA LEU A 53 7.92 -5.24 -7.02
C LEU A 53 8.87 -6.01 -6.10
N LEU A 54 9.21 -5.48 -4.92
CA LEU A 54 10.09 -6.16 -3.97
C LEU A 54 9.46 -7.45 -3.45
N LEU A 55 8.15 -7.48 -3.26
CA LEU A 55 7.43 -8.68 -2.83
C LEU A 55 7.59 -9.84 -3.83
N PHE A 56 7.53 -9.54 -5.14
CA PHE A 56 7.69 -10.52 -6.21
C PHE A 56 9.16 -10.78 -6.59
N ALA A 57 10.06 -9.83 -6.33
CA ALA A 57 11.48 -10.02 -6.56
C ALA A 57 12.16 -10.82 -5.44
N LEU A 58 11.69 -10.70 -4.20
CA LEU A 58 12.37 -11.24 -3.01
C LEU A 58 12.70 -12.75 -3.11
N PRO A 59 11.80 -13.63 -3.60
CA PRO A 59 12.13 -15.06 -3.73
C PRO A 59 13.13 -15.37 -4.84
N VAL A 60 13.27 -14.48 -5.83
CA VAL A 60 14.16 -14.64 -6.97
C VAL A 60 15.55 -14.07 -6.67
N VAL A 61 15.60 -12.93 -6.00
CA VAL A 61 16.81 -12.19 -5.70
C VAL A 61 17.57 -12.87 -4.56
N VAL A 62 18.76 -13.36 -4.86
CA VAL A 62 19.70 -13.83 -3.85
C VAL A 62 20.34 -12.60 -3.22
N LEU A 63 19.99 -12.31 -1.97
CA LEU A 63 20.67 -11.25 -1.22
C LEU A 63 22.14 -11.63 -1.05
N PRO A 64 23.08 -10.70 -1.29
CA PRO A 64 24.50 -10.97 -1.09
C PRO A 64 24.73 -11.35 0.37
N SER A 65 25.48 -12.42 0.60
CA SER A 65 25.88 -12.83 1.94
C SER A 65 26.79 -11.77 2.58
N ALA A 66 27.00 -11.83 3.90
CA ALA A 66 27.98 -10.95 4.56
C ALA A 66 29.37 -11.08 3.94
N VAL A 67 29.75 -12.28 3.51
CA VAL A 67 31.00 -12.54 2.76
C VAL A 67 30.93 -11.93 1.37
N GLY A 68 29.80 -12.04 0.65
CA GLY A 68 29.60 -11.41 -0.65
C GLY A 68 29.69 -9.89 -0.59
N LEU A 69 29.08 -9.28 0.43
CA LEU A 69 29.20 -7.85 0.72
C LEU A 69 30.65 -7.48 1.10
N GLY A 70 31.29 -8.28 1.94
CA GLY A 70 32.69 -8.10 2.32
C GLY A 70 33.65 -8.16 1.13
N ASN A 71 33.37 -9.03 0.15
CA ASN A 71 34.13 -9.11 -1.10
C ASN A 71 33.87 -7.91 -2.02
N PHE A 72 32.65 -7.36 -2.02
CA PHE A 72 32.30 -6.20 -2.84
C PHE A 72 32.90 -4.89 -2.31
N VAL A 73 32.90 -4.72 -0.98
CA VAL A 73 33.42 -3.50 -0.32
C VAL A 73 34.93 -3.62 -0.05
N GLY A 74 35.44 -4.85 0.07
CA GLY A 74 36.83 -5.15 0.39
C GLY A 74 37.10 -5.20 1.90
N PRO A 75 38.21 -5.85 2.31
CA PRO A 75 38.59 -6.02 3.73
C PRO A 75 38.97 -4.71 4.43
N THR A 76 39.22 -3.62 3.67
CA THR A 76 39.55 -2.28 4.19
C THR A 76 38.34 -1.35 4.28
N SER A 77 37.13 -1.93 4.25
CA SER A 77 35.86 -1.18 4.25
C SER A 77 35.73 -0.22 5.44
N VAL A 78 36.21 -0.62 6.61
CA VAL A 78 36.34 0.18 7.83
C VAL A 78 37.78 0.08 8.34
N THR A 79 38.46 1.21 8.50
CA THR A 79 39.83 1.29 9.01
C THR A 79 39.89 2.11 10.30
N ALA A 80 41.05 2.17 10.95
CA ALA A 80 41.27 3.07 12.09
C ALA A 80 41.05 4.56 11.74
N ALA A 81 41.16 4.93 10.46
CA ALA A 81 40.88 6.28 9.97
C ALA A 81 39.40 6.52 9.64
N GLY A 82 38.53 5.51 9.82
CA GLY A 82 37.10 5.57 9.52
C GLY A 82 36.68 4.74 8.30
N PRO A 83 35.44 4.96 7.79
CA PRO A 83 34.92 4.29 6.60
C PRO A 83 35.78 4.62 5.37
N SER A 84 36.06 3.61 4.54
CA SER A 84 36.73 3.82 3.26
C SER A 84 35.88 4.69 2.32
N GLY A 85 36.53 5.40 1.40
CA GLY A 85 35.84 6.18 0.36
C GLY A 85 34.91 5.31 -0.51
N GLY A 86 35.27 4.05 -0.75
CA GLY A 86 34.43 3.10 -1.48
C GLY A 86 33.15 2.73 -0.72
N LEU A 87 33.25 2.45 0.58
CA LEU A 87 32.07 2.21 1.43
C LEU A 87 31.16 3.45 1.50
N LEU A 88 31.75 4.64 1.64
CA LEU A 88 30.99 5.89 1.65
C LEU A 88 30.29 6.12 0.30
N ALA A 89 30.98 5.91 -0.82
CA ALA A 89 30.39 6.03 -2.16
C ALA A 89 29.23 5.04 -2.37
N LEU A 90 29.37 3.79 -1.88
CA LEU A 90 28.31 2.79 -1.92
C LEU A 90 27.08 3.25 -1.11
N PHE A 91 27.28 3.74 0.12
CA PHE A 91 26.18 4.27 0.93
C PHE A 91 25.47 5.46 0.27
N ILE A 92 26.24 6.40 -0.30
CA ILE A 92 25.69 7.54 -1.04
C ILE A 92 24.90 7.06 -2.25
N ALA A 93 25.43 6.10 -3.02
CA ALA A 93 24.76 5.56 -4.20
C ALA A 93 23.43 4.88 -3.80
N VAL A 94 23.44 4.01 -2.79
CA VAL A 94 22.23 3.35 -2.28
C VAL A 94 21.20 4.38 -1.80
N LEU A 95 21.64 5.38 -1.02
CA LEU A 95 20.75 6.44 -0.53
C LEU A 95 20.17 7.28 -1.67
N ALA A 96 20.99 7.69 -2.64
CA ALA A 96 20.56 8.47 -3.80
C ALA A 96 19.57 7.66 -4.65
N THR A 97 19.84 6.38 -4.91
CA THR A 97 18.92 5.49 -5.63
C THR A 97 17.61 5.31 -4.88
N ALA A 98 17.65 5.12 -3.54
CA ALA A 98 16.46 5.00 -2.73
C ALA A 98 15.61 6.29 -2.77
N ILE A 99 16.23 7.47 -2.64
CA ILE A 99 15.53 8.77 -2.74
C ILE A 99 14.92 8.95 -4.13
N ALA A 100 15.67 8.67 -5.20
CA ALA A 100 15.18 8.78 -6.56
C ALA A 100 14.00 7.82 -6.82
N TRP A 101 14.11 6.57 -6.35
CA TRP A 101 13.04 5.59 -6.41
C TRP A 101 11.78 6.05 -5.66
N LEU A 102 11.93 6.51 -4.41
CA LEU A 102 10.80 7.01 -3.60
C LEU A 102 10.14 8.23 -4.24
N GLY A 103 10.92 9.15 -4.81
CA GLY A 103 10.42 10.31 -5.54
C GLY A 103 9.61 9.90 -6.78
N ALA A 104 10.18 9.04 -7.63
CA ALA A 104 9.48 8.49 -8.79
C ALA A 104 8.20 7.75 -8.39
N ALA A 105 8.28 6.96 -7.31
CA ALA A 105 7.14 6.20 -6.80
C ALA A 105 6.01 7.10 -6.27
N ALA A 106 6.36 8.19 -5.60
CA ALA A 106 5.40 9.18 -5.14
C ALA A 106 4.68 9.85 -6.32
N VAL A 107 5.40 10.19 -7.39
CA VAL A 107 4.83 10.82 -8.61
C VAL A 107 3.92 9.85 -9.36
N ILE A 108 4.43 8.69 -9.76
CA ILE A 108 3.67 7.70 -10.52
C ILE A 108 2.47 7.21 -9.68
N GLY A 109 2.68 6.96 -8.39
CA GLY A 109 1.61 6.61 -7.46
C GLY A 109 0.53 7.70 -7.37
N SER A 110 0.87 8.99 -7.48
CA SER A 110 -0.11 10.10 -7.46
C SER A 110 -0.98 10.10 -8.69
N VAL A 111 -0.39 9.86 -9.85
CA VAL A 111 -1.12 9.77 -11.12
C VAL A 111 -2.13 8.62 -11.05
N ILE A 112 -1.68 7.45 -10.61
CA ILE A 112 -2.52 6.25 -10.54
C ILE A 112 -3.64 6.39 -9.52
N ASP A 113 -3.35 6.87 -8.30
CA ASP A 113 -4.41 7.06 -7.29
C ASP A 113 -5.43 8.09 -7.76
N ARG A 114 -4.99 9.19 -8.39
CA ARG A 114 -5.92 10.16 -8.95
C ARG A 114 -6.84 9.49 -9.95
N MET A 115 -6.28 8.79 -10.95
CA MET A 115 -7.07 8.13 -11.98
C MET A 115 -8.06 7.12 -11.38
N LEU A 116 -7.60 6.26 -10.46
CA LEU A 116 -8.46 5.28 -9.79
C LEU A 116 -9.56 5.98 -8.98
N VAL A 117 -9.25 6.98 -8.16
CA VAL A 117 -10.25 7.68 -7.34
C VAL A 117 -11.29 8.37 -8.22
N LEU A 118 -10.87 9.08 -9.27
CA LEU A 118 -11.79 9.73 -10.21
C LEU A 118 -12.75 8.71 -10.84
N ARG A 119 -12.22 7.57 -11.29
CA ARG A 119 -13.02 6.52 -11.93
C ARG A 119 -14.01 5.84 -10.97
N HIS A 120 -13.59 5.53 -9.74
CA HIS A 120 -14.51 4.94 -8.75
C HIS A 120 -15.62 5.92 -8.34
N VAL A 121 -15.34 7.22 -8.27
CA VAL A 121 -16.37 8.24 -7.98
C VAL A 121 -17.37 8.36 -9.12
N GLU A 122 -16.89 8.36 -10.37
CA GLU A 122 -17.74 8.34 -11.57
C GLU A 122 -18.67 7.12 -11.59
N LEU A 123 -18.14 5.93 -11.30
CA LEU A 123 -18.89 4.67 -11.27
C LEU A 123 -19.95 4.63 -10.16
N LEU A 124 -19.75 5.40 -9.09
CA LEU A 124 -20.75 5.60 -8.04
C LEU A 124 -21.85 6.61 -8.41
N GLY A 125 -21.81 7.18 -9.61
CA GLY A 125 -22.70 8.29 -10.01
C GLY A 125 -22.40 9.59 -9.29
N GLY A 126 -21.27 9.66 -8.56
CA GLY A 126 -20.83 10.87 -7.88
C GLY A 126 -20.23 11.86 -8.88
N GLN A 127 -20.59 13.14 -8.74
CA GLN A 127 -19.85 14.21 -9.39
C GLN A 127 -18.89 14.81 -8.37
N LEU A 128 -17.60 14.85 -8.72
CA LEU A 128 -16.65 15.66 -7.98
C LEU A 128 -17.03 17.12 -8.17
N SER A 129 -16.83 17.93 -7.14
CA SER A 129 -16.92 19.39 -7.30
C SER A 129 -16.09 19.79 -8.51
N PRO A 130 -16.60 20.71 -9.36
CA PRO A 130 -15.95 21.08 -10.62
C PRO A 130 -14.47 21.32 -10.34
N PRO A 131 -13.56 20.87 -11.24
CA PRO A 131 -12.13 20.87 -10.99
C PRO A 131 -11.76 22.21 -10.40
N ASN A 132 -11.13 22.16 -9.22
CA ASN A 132 -10.52 23.31 -8.59
C ASN A 132 -9.81 24.09 -9.71
N ARG A 133 -9.92 25.43 -9.79
CA ARG A 133 -9.30 26.25 -10.86
C ARG A 133 -7.78 26.01 -11.06
N ARG A 134 -7.18 25.23 -10.16
CA ARG A 134 -5.82 24.71 -10.17
C ARG A 134 -5.69 23.60 -11.23
N GLY A 135 -4.89 23.84 -12.25
CA GLY A 135 -4.65 22.86 -13.32
C GLY A 135 -4.11 21.51 -12.82
N ALA A 136 -4.15 20.49 -13.69
CA ALA A 136 -3.84 19.10 -13.34
C ALA A 136 -2.46 18.90 -12.66
N ALA A 137 -1.46 19.70 -13.02
CA ALA A 137 -0.13 19.65 -12.43
C ALA A 137 -0.11 20.10 -10.96
N ALA A 138 -0.90 21.11 -10.60
CA ALA A 138 -0.98 21.61 -9.22
C ALA A 138 -1.61 20.55 -8.30
N THR A 139 -2.70 19.91 -8.75
CA THR A 139 -3.30 18.78 -8.02
C THR A 139 -2.30 17.63 -7.84
N LEU A 140 -1.54 17.30 -8.89
CA LEU A 140 -0.52 16.25 -8.79
C LEU A 140 0.57 16.62 -7.77
N GLY A 141 1.04 17.87 -7.78
CA GLY A 141 2.01 18.37 -6.80
C GLY A 141 1.50 18.30 -5.35
N GLU A 142 0.21 18.57 -5.13
CA GLU A 142 -0.43 18.42 -3.81
C GLU A 142 -0.43 16.94 -3.37
N LEU A 143 -0.83 16.01 -4.24
CA LEU A 143 -0.83 14.58 -3.91
C LEU A 143 0.58 14.03 -3.64
N VAL A 144 1.56 14.44 -4.45
CA VAL A 144 2.97 14.06 -4.23
C VAL A 144 3.47 14.59 -2.89
N SER A 145 3.17 15.86 -2.57
CA SER A 145 3.56 16.48 -1.31
C SER A 145 2.96 15.75 -0.10
N ILE A 146 1.68 15.37 -0.15
CA ILE A 146 1.05 14.57 0.90
C ILE A 146 1.84 13.28 1.15
N ARG A 147 2.21 12.55 0.09
CA ARG A 147 2.95 11.29 0.23
C ARG A 147 4.37 11.49 0.75
N LEU A 148 5.11 12.46 0.21
CA LEU A 148 6.47 12.73 0.65
C LEU A 148 6.50 13.15 2.13
N LEU A 149 5.55 13.95 2.59
CA LEU A 149 5.42 14.33 4.00
C LEU A 149 5.15 13.11 4.89
N LEU A 150 4.28 12.19 4.44
CA LEU A 150 3.97 10.97 5.19
C LEU A 150 5.09 9.91 5.14
N LEU A 151 6.06 10.02 4.23
CA LEU A 151 7.26 9.19 4.25
C LEU A 151 8.25 9.60 5.36
N VAL A 152 8.23 10.85 5.82
CA VAL A 152 9.12 11.32 6.89
C VAL A 152 8.98 10.51 8.18
N PRO A 153 7.79 10.38 8.80
CA PRO A 153 7.63 9.56 10.01
C PRO A 153 7.95 8.08 9.78
N VAL A 154 7.67 7.55 8.59
CA VAL A 154 8.06 6.17 8.23
C VAL A 154 9.57 6.03 8.17
N GLY A 155 10.28 6.99 7.56
CA GLY A 155 11.75 6.99 7.51
C GLY A 155 12.38 7.07 8.90
N VAL A 156 11.83 7.89 9.79
CA VAL A 156 12.24 7.94 11.21
C VAL A 156 12.04 6.59 11.89
N ALA A 157 10.87 5.96 11.70
CA ALA A 157 10.59 4.64 12.27
C ALA A 157 11.51 3.54 11.71
N VAL A 158 11.84 3.60 10.41
CA VAL A 158 12.80 2.68 9.78
C VAL A 158 14.20 2.85 10.38
N GLY A 159 14.67 4.08 10.54
CA GLY A 159 15.98 4.35 11.15
C GLY A 159 16.06 3.82 12.59
N TRP A 160 15.02 4.09 13.39
CA TRP A 160 14.93 3.62 14.77
C TRP A 160 14.85 2.09 14.87
N ALA A 161 13.96 1.45 14.11
CA ALA A 161 13.82 -0.01 14.10
C ALA A 161 15.08 -0.70 13.54
N GLY A 162 15.72 -0.10 12.53
CA GLY A 162 16.97 -0.59 11.94
C GLY A 162 18.11 -0.59 12.96
N GLN A 163 18.30 0.51 13.70
CA GLN A 163 19.29 0.57 14.78
C GLN A 163 19.05 -0.53 15.83
N ARG A 164 17.78 -0.73 16.22
CA ARG A 164 17.39 -1.76 17.18
C ARG A 164 17.74 -3.17 16.70
N LEU A 165 17.42 -3.50 15.45
CA LEU A 165 17.72 -4.80 14.86
C LEU A 165 19.23 -5.05 14.71
N VAL A 166 20.00 -4.01 14.39
CA VAL A 166 21.48 -4.10 14.33
C VAL A 166 22.07 -4.38 15.72
N GLU A 167 21.59 -3.68 16.75
CA GLU A 167 22.03 -3.89 18.14
C GLU A 167 21.73 -5.32 18.60
N VAL A 168 20.48 -5.77 18.39
CA VAL A 168 20.06 -7.15 18.73
C VAL A 168 20.86 -8.18 17.94
N GLY A 169 21.06 -7.95 16.64
CA GLY A 169 21.87 -8.82 15.79
C GLY A 169 23.31 -8.95 16.28
N TYR A 170 23.93 -7.83 16.64
CA TYR A 170 25.28 -7.82 17.21
C TYR A 170 25.36 -8.59 18.53
N GLN A 171 24.39 -8.37 19.43
CA GLN A 171 24.32 -9.10 20.70
C GLN A 171 24.15 -10.62 20.48
N GLU A 172 23.26 -11.04 19.57
CA GLU A 172 23.03 -12.46 19.24
C GLU A 172 24.21 -13.13 18.54
N LEU A 173 25.10 -12.36 17.91
CA LEU A 173 26.33 -12.86 17.30
C LEU A 173 27.44 -13.08 18.33
N ILE A 174 27.52 -12.24 19.36
CA ILE A 174 28.57 -12.32 20.40
C ILE A 174 28.15 -13.24 21.55
N LEU A 175 26.90 -13.14 21.98
CA LEU A 175 26.34 -13.92 23.09
C LEU A 175 25.02 -14.57 22.64
N PRO A 176 25.10 -15.65 21.83
CA PRO A 176 23.91 -16.30 21.28
C PRO A 176 23.07 -16.88 22.41
N THR A 177 21.77 -16.59 22.39
CA THR A 177 20.87 -17.07 23.44
C THR A 177 20.46 -18.53 23.26
N ASN A 178 20.41 -19.00 22.01
CA ASN A 178 20.19 -20.40 21.66
C ASN A 178 20.82 -20.68 20.29
N LEU A 179 21.59 -21.76 20.16
CA LEU A 179 22.24 -22.16 18.91
C LEU A 179 21.32 -23.00 18.00
N ASP A 180 20.26 -23.60 18.54
CA ASP A 180 19.32 -24.45 17.80
C ASP A 180 18.33 -23.63 16.95
N THR A 181 18.04 -22.41 17.38
CA THR A 181 17.15 -21.50 16.65
C THR A 181 17.96 -20.69 15.63
N PRO A 182 17.56 -20.58 14.35
CA PRO A 182 18.28 -19.76 13.37
C PRO A 182 18.44 -18.30 13.81
N LEU A 183 19.61 -17.69 13.53
CA LEU A 183 19.94 -16.32 13.94
C LEU A 183 18.82 -15.32 13.57
N LEU A 184 18.29 -15.40 12.35
CA LEU A 184 17.24 -14.49 11.88
C LEU A 184 15.99 -14.54 12.78
N VAL A 185 15.57 -15.73 13.21
CA VAL A 185 14.40 -15.90 14.08
C VAL A 185 14.66 -15.29 15.45
N ARG A 186 15.88 -15.42 15.99
CA ARG A 186 16.25 -14.81 17.28
C ARG A 186 16.27 -13.28 17.20
N VAL A 187 16.85 -12.73 16.14
CA VAL A 187 16.93 -11.27 15.94
C VAL A 187 15.54 -10.65 15.76
N ILE A 188 14.68 -11.28 14.95
CA ILE A 188 13.29 -10.82 14.77
C ILE A 188 12.51 -10.95 16.09
N GLY A 189 12.66 -12.06 16.80
CA GLY A 189 11.97 -12.28 18.08
C GLY A 189 12.35 -11.26 19.15
N ARG A 190 13.64 -10.95 19.28
CA ARG A 190 14.13 -9.95 20.25
C ARG A 190 13.90 -8.50 19.82
N GLY A 191 13.97 -8.21 18.52
CA GLY A 191 13.72 -6.89 17.94
C GLY A 191 12.27 -6.65 17.54
N ALA A 192 11.34 -7.47 18.02
CA ALA A 192 9.93 -7.42 17.65
C ALA A 192 9.28 -6.07 18.04
N ASP A 193 9.72 -5.46 19.15
CA ASP A 193 9.34 -4.11 19.56
C ASP A 193 9.61 -3.08 18.45
N GLY A 194 10.81 -3.13 17.87
CA GLY A 194 11.25 -2.35 16.72
C GLY A 194 10.29 -2.46 15.54
N LEU A 195 10.02 -3.70 15.15
CA LEU A 195 9.19 -4.05 14.01
C LEU A 195 7.71 -3.67 14.21
N LEU A 196 7.18 -3.82 15.43
CA LEU A 196 5.81 -3.47 15.75
C LEU A 196 5.56 -1.95 15.67
N VAL A 197 6.48 -1.14 16.18
CA VAL A 197 6.40 0.33 16.06
C VAL A 197 6.49 0.74 14.60
N LEU A 198 7.43 0.17 13.83
CA LEU A 198 7.53 0.43 12.40
C LEU A 198 6.23 0.09 11.66
N ALA A 199 5.67 -1.10 11.92
CA ALA A 199 4.41 -1.52 11.31
C ALA A 199 3.25 -0.59 11.69
N ALA A 200 3.16 -0.15 12.95
CA ALA A 200 2.13 0.77 13.41
C ALA A 200 2.25 2.15 12.76
N VAL A 201 3.46 2.73 12.70
CA VAL A 201 3.71 4.03 12.06
C VAL A 201 3.42 3.95 10.57
N TRP A 202 3.88 2.89 9.89
CA TRP A 202 3.59 2.65 8.48
C TRP A 202 2.10 2.55 8.22
N LEU A 203 1.37 1.74 8.99
CA LEU A 203 -0.08 1.56 8.83
C LEU A 203 -0.84 2.87 9.06
N ALA A 204 -0.45 3.64 10.07
CA ALA A 204 -1.04 4.95 10.35
C ALA A 204 -0.81 5.94 9.19
N CYS A 205 0.41 6.00 8.66
CA CYS A 205 0.75 6.89 7.55
C CYS A 205 0.07 6.48 6.24
N GLU A 206 -0.01 5.18 5.93
CA GLU A 206 -0.73 4.66 4.77
C GLU A 206 -2.23 5.01 4.86
N THR A 207 -2.82 4.83 6.05
CA THR A 207 -4.22 5.17 6.32
C THR A 207 -4.49 6.67 6.17
N LEU A 208 -3.65 7.51 6.79
CA LEU A 208 -3.74 8.97 6.66
C LEU A 208 -3.58 9.42 5.21
N GLY A 209 -2.64 8.83 4.47
CA GLY A 209 -2.41 9.12 3.07
C GLY A 209 -3.61 8.74 2.19
N ALA A 210 -4.19 7.57 2.41
CA ALA A 210 -5.37 7.10 1.70
C ALA A 210 -6.57 8.07 1.87
N ILE A 211 -6.78 8.57 3.09
CA ILE A 211 -7.85 9.54 3.38
C ILE A 211 -7.50 10.92 2.82
N ALA A 212 -6.29 11.44 3.08
CA ALA A 212 -5.88 12.80 2.71
C ALA A 212 -5.88 13.01 1.19
N VAL A 213 -5.41 12.05 0.41
CA VAL A 213 -5.44 12.08 -1.07
C VAL A 213 -6.87 12.21 -1.58
N ARG A 214 -7.80 11.40 -1.04
CA ARG A 214 -9.22 11.44 -1.43
C ARG A 214 -9.89 12.73 -1.01
N GLN A 215 -9.64 13.20 0.21
CA GLN A 215 -10.14 14.49 0.69
C GLN A 215 -9.64 15.65 -0.19
N SER A 216 -8.35 15.67 -0.55
CA SER A 216 -7.78 16.68 -1.44
C SER A 216 -8.45 16.66 -2.83
N LEU A 217 -8.64 15.47 -3.42
CA LEU A 217 -9.30 15.32 -4.73
C LEU A 217 -10.79 15.71 -4.69
N MET A 218 -11.51 15.31 -3.64
CA MET A 218 -12.96 15.54 -3.53
C MET A 218 -13.33 16.96 -3.12
N THR A 219 -12.50 17.61 -2.29
CA THR A 219 -12.81 18.93 -1.71
C THR A 219 -11.93 20.06 -2.22
N GLY A 220 -10.86 19.76 -2.98
CA GLY A 220 -9.87 20.76 -3.40
C GLY A 220 -9.07 21.36 -2.24
N ALA A 221 -9.03 20.68 -1.09
CA ALA A 221 -8.30 21.15 0.09
C ALA A 221 -6.78 21.17 -0.16
N SER A 222 -6.10 22.20 0.37
CA SER A 222 -4.64 22.26 0.39
C SER A 222 -4.05 21.14 1.25
N VAL A 223 -2.79 20.77 0.99
CA VAL A 223 -2.03 19.73 1.71
C VAL A 223 -2.24 19.74 3.23
N PRO A 224 -2.00 20.85 3.98
CA PRO A 224 -2.17 20.83 5.43
C PRO A 224 -3.62 20.63 5.86
N ARG A 225 -4.59 21.19 5.11
CA ARG A 225 -6.02 21.03 5.40
C ARG A 225 -6.49 19.59 5.12
N ALA A 226 -6.00 18.97 4.06
CA ALA A 226 -6.28 17.58 3.72
C ALA A 226 -5.74 16.62 4.79
N LEU A 227 -4.51 16.84 5.27
CA LEU A 227 -3.91 16.06 6.36
C LEU A 227 -4.65 16.26 7.69
N ALA A 228 -4.99 17.50 8.05
CA ALA A 228 -5.76 17.78 9.26
C ALA A 228 -7.18 17.17 9.20
N ALA A 229 -7.83 17.22 8.05
CA ALA A 229 -9.12 16.58 7.82
C ALA A 229 -9.02 15.06 7.92
N ALA A 230 -7.95 14.45 7.38
CA ALA A 230 -7.69 13.03 7.47
C ALA A 230 -7.45 12.57 8.92
N ALA A 231 -6.64 13.30 9.69
CA ALA A 231 -6.44 13.04 11.11
C ALA A 231 -7.77 13.18 11.89
N GLY A 232 -8.54 14.25 11.62
CA GLY A 232 -9.86 14.43 12.20
C GLY A 232 -10.86 13.34 11.83
N HIS A 233 -10.75 12.74 10.63
CA HIS A 233 -11.57 11.58 10.24
C HIS A 233 -11.17 10.34 11.04
N LEU A 234 -9.88 10.06 11.15
CA LEU A 234 -9.36 8.91 11.91
C LEU A 234 -9.80 8.96 13.38
N VAL A 235 -9.78 10.14 14.00
CA VAL A 235 -10.21 10.33 15.40
C VAL A 235 -11.73 10.20 15.56
N ARG A 236 -12.53 10.70 14.61
CA ARG A 236 -14.01 10.64 14.69
C ARG A 236 -14.58 9.27 14.32
N HIS A 237 -13.90 8.52 13.45
CA HIS A 237 -14.38 7.24 12.93
C HIS A 237 -13.30 6.14 13.02
N PRO A 238 -12.73 5.87 14.22
CA PRO A 238 -11.57 5.01 14.37
C PRO A 238 -11.88 3.57 13.97
N LEU A 239 -13.05 3.04 14.37
CA LEU A 239 -13.43 1.65 14.11
C LEU A 239 -13.64 1.37 12.62
N SER A 240 -14.33 2.26 11.90
CA SER A 240 -14.58 2.08 10.47
C SER A 240 -13.32 2.23 9.63
N THR A 241 -12.47 3.20 10.02
CA THR A 241 -11.17 3.42 9.38
C THR A 241 -10.25 2.22 9.61
N ALA A 242 -10.17 1.72 10.85
CA ALA A 242 -9.39 0.54 11.21
C ALA A 242 -9.93 -0.72 10.50
N ALA A 243 -11.25 -0.92 10.47
CA ALA A 243 -11.86 -2.05 9.77
C ALA A 243 -11.51 -2.05 8.27
N THR A 244 -11.59 -0.89 7.61
CA THR A 244 -11.25 -0.76 6.18
C THR A 244 -9.75 -1.01 5.93
N ALA A 245 -8.89 -0.46 6.79
CA ALA A 245 -7.44 -0.66 6.71
C ALA A 245 -7.05 -2.13 6.92
N LEU A 246 -7.55 -2.75 7.99
CA LEU A 246 -7.26 -4.13 8.37
C LEU A 246 -7.86 -5.11 7.37
N LEU A 247 -9.07 -4.86 6.85
CA LEU A 247 -9.67 -5.69 5.81
C LEU A 247 -8.81 -5.68 4.54
N GLY A 248 -8.40 -4.50 4.08
CA GLY A 248 -7.52 -4.35 2.92
C GLY A 248 -6.18 -5.08 3.10
N LEU A 249 -5.56 -4.94 4.28
CA LEU A 249 -4.31 -5.59 4.64
C LEU A 249 -4.47 -7.11 4.73
N ALA A 250 -5.48 -7.59 5.45
CA ALA A 250 -5.72 -9.01 5.68
C ALA A 250 -6.05 -9.74 4.37
N ALA A 251 -6.88 -9.15 3.51
CA ALA A 251 -7.14 -9.71 2.18
C ALA A 251 -5.85 -9.75 1.35
N SER A 252 -5.08 -8.66 1.31
CA SER A 252 -3.81 -8.62 0.59
C SER A 252 -2.85 -9.72 1.09
N ALA A 253 -2.72 -9.89 2.40
CA ALA A 253 -1.87 -10.92 2.98
C ALA A 253 -2.38 -12.34 2.68
N ALA A 254 -3.68 -12.60 2.86
CA ALA A 254 -4.30 -13.90 2.66
C ALA A 254 -4.14 -14.42 1.22
N PHE A 255 -4.15 -13.53 0.24
CA PHE A 255 -4.05 -13.88 -1.18
C PHE A 255 -2.62 -13.79 -1.73
N LEU A 256 -1.84 -12.78 -1.34
CA LEU A 256 -0.48 -12.60 -1.87
C LEU A 256 0.55 -13.50 -1.17
N LEU A 257 0.36 -13.86 0.11
CA LEU A 257 1.32 -14.74 0.80
C LEU A 257 1.40 -16.12 0.15
N PRO A 258 0.29 -16.84 -0.14
CA PRO A 258 0.36 -18.10 -0.88
C PRO A 258 0.96 -17.94 -2.29
N ALA A 259 0.67 -16.84 -2.98
CA ALA A 259 1.24 -16.59 -4.31
C ALA A 259 2.77 -16.43 -4.25
N VAL A 260 3.29 -15.70 -3.27
CA VAL A 260 4.73 -15.52 -3.04
C VAL A 260 5.40 -16.84 -2.63
N LEU A 261 4.77 -17.63 -1.77
CA LEU A 261 5.27 -18.96 -1.38
C LEU A 261 5.30 -19.92 -2.57
N GLY A 262 4.23 -19.95 -3.38
CA GLY A 262 4.17 -20.74 -4.61
C GLY A 262 5.23 -20.33 -5.61
N MET A 263 5.46 -19.02 -5.78
CA MET A 263 6.52 -18.50 -6.64
C MET A 263 7.91 -18.88 -6.13
N SER A 264 8.15 -18.84 -4.82
CA SER A 264 9.39 -19.28 -4.19
C SER A 264 9.65 -20.77 -4.46
N ALA A 265 8.63 -21.62 -4.29
CA ALA A 265 8.72 -23.05 -4.58
C ALA A 265 9.01 -23.31 -6.08
N ALA A 266 8.31 -22.62 -6.98
CA ALA A 266 8.51 -22.75 -8.42
C ALA A 266 9.91 -22.27 -8.86
N TRP A 267 10.41 -21.18 -8.29
CA TRP A 267 11.76 -20.69 -8.54
C TRP A 267 12.83 -21.67 -8.06
N ASN A 268 12.65 -22.27 -6.89
CA ASN A 268 13.56 -23.29 -6.38
C ASN A 268 13.57 -24.54 -7.28
N ALA A 269 12.40 -25.00 -7.72
CA ALA A 269 12.30 -26.13 -8.66
C ALA A 269 13.03 -25.85 -9.99
N LEU A 270 12.85 -24.64 -10.55
CA LEU A 270 13.56 -24.20 -11.75
C LEU A 270 15.08 -24.16 -11.52
N ARG A 271 15.52 -23.63 -10.37
CA ARG A 271 16.94 -23.57 -10.02
C ARG A 271 17.55 -24.96 -9.91
N THR A 272 16.87 -25.89 -9.22
CA THR A 272 17.29 -27.30 -9.13
C THR A 272 17.40 -27.92 -10.51
N ALA A 273 16.41 -27.73 -11.38
CA ALA A 273 16.46 -28.26 -12.74
C ALA A 273 17.65 -27.74 -13.57
N LEU A 274 18.00 -26.46 -13.40
CA LEU A 274 19.13 -25.83 -14.08
C LEU A 274 20.49 -26.26 -13.51
N VAL A 275 20.62 -26.33 -12.19
CA VAL A 275 21.89 -26.64 -11.50
C VAL A 275 22.22 -28.13 -11.61
N ASP A 276 21.21 -29.00 -11.47
CA ASP A 276 21.41 -30.45 -11.51
C ASP A 276 21.48 -30.99 -12.94
N GLY A 277 21.31 -30.12 -13.96
CA GLY A 277 21.41 -30.47 -15.37
C GLY A 277 20.32 -31.45 -15.82
N LEU A 278 19.08 -31.25 -15.35
CA LEU A 278 17.94 -32.10 -15.72
C LEU A 278 17.60 -31.95 -17.22
N ASP A 279 16.82 -32.90 -17.73
CA ASP A 279 16.34 -32.90 -19.12
C ASP A 279 15.72 -31.56 -19.52
N ALA A 280 15.96 -31.14 -20.76
CA ALA A 280 15.47 -29.85 -21.28
C ALA A 280 13.95 -29.68 -21.15
N SER A 281 13.18 -30.77 -21.28
CA SER A 281 11.72 -30.77 -21.08
C SER A 281 11.31 -30.40 -19.64
N LEU A 282 12.06 -30.86 -18.64
CA LEU A 282 11.81 -30.54 -17.23
C LEU A 282 12.17 -29.08 -16.93
N VAL A 283 13.26 -28.57 -17.51
CA VAL A 283 13.62 -27.14 -17.40
C VAL A 283 12.54 -26.26 -18.00
N VAL A 284 12.06 -26.59 -19.21
CA VAL A 284 10.97 -25.85 -19.87
C VAL A 284 9.69 -25.89 -19.02
N LEU A 285 9.30 -27.07 -18.52
CA LEU A 285 8.13 -27.21 -17.65
C LEU A 285 8.26 -26.36 -16.38
N ALA A 286 9.40 -26.42 -15.69
CA ALA A 286 9.63 -25.65 -14.47
C ALA A 286 9.60 -24.13 -14.73
N LEU A 287 10.18 -23.68 -15.86
CA LEU A 287 10.14 -22.29 -16.28
C LEU A 287 8.70 -21.83 -16.59
N THR A 288 7.94 -22.63 -17.33
CA THR A 288 6.54 -22.32 -17.65
C THR A 288 5.68 -22.25 -16.38
N LEU A 289 5.85 -23.19 -15.45
CA LEU A 289 5.15 -23.17 -14.16
C LEU A 289 5.52 -21.94 -13.33
N PHE A 290 6.81 -21.60 -13.26
CA PHE A 290 7.27 -20.38 -12.58
C PHE A 290 6.63 -19.12 -13.17
N LEU A 291 6.67 -18.96 -14.50
CA LEU A 291 6.05 -17.83 -15.18
C LEU A 291 4.53 -17.78 -14.96
N ALA A 292 3.85 -18.93 -15.00
CA ALA A 292 2.42 -19.01 -14.77
C ALA A 292 2.04 -18.56 -13.35
N VAL A 293 2.75 -19.05 -12.33
CA VAL A 293 2.53 -18.66 -10.92
C VAL A 293 2.84 -17.17 -10.71
N TRP A 294 3.92 -16.67 -11.32
CA TRP A 294 4.30 -15.26 -11.26
C TRP A 294 3.23 -14.35 -11.87
N MET A 295 2.78 -14.66 -13.09
CA MET A 295 1.73 -13.91 -13.77
C MET A 295 0.39 -13.96 -13.02
N ALA A 296 0.01 -15.13 -12.48
CA ALA A 296 -1.19 -15.25 -11.65
C ALA A 296 -1.10 -14.39 -10.38
N GLY A 297 0.07 -14.36 -9.74
CA GLY A 297 0.35 -13.49 -8.60
C GLY A 297 0.23 -12.00 -8.94
N LEU A 298 0.75 -11.58 -10.10
CA LEU A 298 0.64 -10.19 -10.57
C LEU A 298 -0.81 -9.80 -10.86
N VAL A 299 -1.61 -10.66 -11.50
CA VAL A 299 -3.04 -10.41 -11.73
C VAL A 299 -3.78 -10.26 -10.40
N LEU A 300 -3.52 -11.15 -9.45
CA LEU A 300 -4.11 -11.11 -8.11
C LEU A 300 -3.72 -9.83 -7.36
N ALA A 301 -2.47 -9.39 -7.46
CA ALA A 301 -2.01 -8.12 -6.89
C ALA A 301 -2.71 -6.91 -7.53
N GLY A 302 -2.92 -6.92 -8.85
CA GLY A 302 -3.67 -5.87 -9.56
C GLY A 302 -5.12 -5.78 -9.10
N LEU A 303 -5.81 -6.93 -9.01
CA LEU A 303 -7.17 -7.03 -8.51
C LEU A 303 -7.28 -6.51 -7.07
N LEU A 304 -6.42 -6.97 -6.16
CA LEU A 304 -6.43 -6.57 -4.75
C LEU A 304 -6.08 -5.08 -4.57
N ALA A 305 -5.15 -4.56 -5.36
CA ALA A 305 -4.82 -3.14 -5.34
C ALA A 305 -5.99 -2.27 -5.83
N ALA A 306 -6.69 -2.69 -6.89
CA ALA A 306 -7.88 -2.01 -7.40
C ALA A 306 -8.99 -2.04 -6.35
N TRP A 307 -9.26 -3.22 -5.79
CA TRP A 307 -10.25 -3.42 -4.73
C TRP A 307 -9.97 -2.59 -3.49
N ARG A 308 -8.72 -2.59 -2.99
CA ARG A 308 -8.32 -1.76 -1.85
C ARG A 308 -8.51 -0.27 -2.15
N SER A 309 -8.21 0.17 -3.37
CA SER A 309 -8.45 1.57 -3.77
C SER A 309 -9.94 1.91 -3.82
N ALA A 310 -10.77 0.98 -4.29
CA ALA A 310 -12.22 1.11 -4.38
C ALA A 310 -12.86 1.24 -3.00
N ILE A 311 -12.58 0.31 -2.07
CA ILE A 311 -13.18 0.33 -0.72
C ILE A 311 -12.86 1.63 0.04
N TRP A 312 -11.63 2.14 -0.08
CA TRP A 312 -11.26 3.42 0.53
C TRP A 312 -11.99 4.60 -0.11
N THR A 313 -12.25 4.53 -1.42
CA THR A 313 -13.00 5.57 -2.13
C THR A 313 -14.47 5.55 -1.74
N GLY A 314 -15.09 4.36 -1.72
CA GLY A 314 -16.45 4.18 -1.24
C GLY A 314 -16.65 4.62 0.20
N GLU A 315 -15.68 4.31 1.07
CA GLU A 315 -15.71 4.75 2.48
C GLU A 315 -15.70 6.27 2.61
N MET A 316 -14.88 6.97 1.81
CA MET A 316 -14.85 8.43 1.80
C MET A 316 -16.11 9.04 1.18
N VAL A 317 -16.65 8.42 0.14
CA VAL A 317 -17.90 8.84 -0.48
C VAL A 317 -19.07 8.68 0.50
N ARG A 318 -19.12 7.60 1.28
CA ARG A 318 -20.15 7.39 2.32
C ARG A 318 -20.21 8.55 3.31
N PHE A 319 -19.07 9.04 3.78
CA PHE A 319 -19.01 10.19 4.70
C PHE A 319 -19.09 11.56 4.00
N GLY A 320 -18.81 11.63 2.69
CA GLY A 320 -18.92 12.82 1.87
C GLY A 320 -20.36 13.12 1.42
N ILE A 321 -21.08 12.12 0.90
CA ILE A 321 -22.49 12.20 0.47
C ILE A 321 -23.40 12.52 1.66
N ALA A 322 -23.09 11.97 2.84
CA ALA A 322 -23.81 12.29 4.07
C ALA A 322 -23.80 13.80 4.39
N ARG A 323 -22.85 14.59 3.86
CA ARG A 323 -22.69 16.01 4.17
C ARG A 323 -23.31 16.95 3.12
N SER A 324 -23.66 16.46 1.92
CA SER A 324 -24.26 17.28 0.85
C SER A 324 -25.79 17.26 0.86
N GLY A 325 -26.42 16.18 1.35
CA GLY A 325 -27.89 16.09 1.44
C GLY A 325 -28.54 17.08 2.41
N ASP A 326 -27.77 17.60 3.38
CA ASP A 326 -28.27 18.46 4.45
C ASP A 326 -28.24 19.97 4.10
N ARG A 327 -27.55 20.34 3.01
CA ARG A 327 -27.43 21.75 2.57
C ARG A 327 -28.39 22.13 1.45
N SER A 328 -28.82 21.19 0.61
CA SER A 328 -29.80 21.50 -0.44
C SER A 328 -31.19 21.73 0.15
N THR A 329 -31.57 20.96 1.17
CA THR A 329 -32.86 21.11 1.89
C THR A 329 -32.90 22.40 2.71
N ALA A 330 -31.80 22.77 3.37
CA ALA A 330 -31.71 24.03 4.11
C ALA A 330 -31.76 25.28 3.21
N HIS A 331 -31.28 25.19 1.96
CA HIS A 331 -31.33 26.34 1.04
C HIS A 331 -32.68 26.49 0.33
N GLU A 332 -33.45 25.41 0.15
CA GLU A 332 -34.83 25.49 -0.33
C GLU A 332 -35.83 25.88 0.77
N ALA A 333 -35.63 25.42 2.01
CA ALA A 333 -36.48 25.79 3.14
C ALA A 333 -36.33 27.26 3.57
N GLY A 334 -35.25 27.94 3.20
CA GLY A 334 -35.05 29.38 3.43
C GLY A 334 -35.59 30.29 2.32
N LYS A 335 -36.27 29.72 1.30
CA LYS A 335 -36.90 30.45 0.19
C LYS A 335 -38.43 30.35 0.18
N LEU A 336 -39.02 29.75 1.21
CA LEU A 336 -40.47 29.71 1.47
C LEU A 336 -40.79 30.57 2.69
#